data_AF-A0A520Y6N5-F1
#
_entry.id   AF-A0A520Y6N5-F1
#
_cell.length_a   1.000
_cell.length_b   1.000
_cell.length_c   1.000
_cell.angle_alpha   90.00
_cell.angle_beta   90.00
_cell.angle_gamma   90.00
#
_symmetry.space_group_name_H-M   'P 1'
#
loop_
_entity.id
_entity.type
_entity.pdbx_description
1 polymer ?
#
loop_
_entity_poly.entity_id
_entity_poly.type
_entity_poly.pdbx_seq_one_letter_code
_entity_poly.pdbx_strand_id
1 'polypeptide(L)' 'MLASKYFISDVKIGEEADREGALMEAITAETFNKFSDQIGADVKSAAELGLPAPADFDTWWPPEDYVAPPIGSSS' A
#
# COMPACT_ATOMS: atom_id res chain seq x y z
N MET A 1 14.20 26.20 23.81
CA MET A 1 13.47 24.93 23.90
C MET A 1 12.08 25.10 23.29
N LEU A 2 11.91 25.00 21.96
CA LEU A 2 10.57 25.02 21.32
C LEU A 2 10.56 24.67 19.81
N ALA A 3 11.62 24.12 19.23
CA ALA A 3 11.73 23.91 17.77
C ALA A 3 11.32 22.50 17.28
N SER A 4 10.85 21.60 18.16
CA SER A 4 10.69 20.16 17.81
C SER A 4 9.42 19.52 18.39
N LYS A 5 8.38 20.32 18.72
CA LYS A 5 7.23 19.82 19.50
C LYS A 5 6.12 19.15 18.67
N TYR A 6 6.23 19.14 17.34
CA TYR A 6 5.29 18.44 16.47
C TYR A 6 6.09 17.56 15.52
N PHE A 7 6.18 16.28 15.86
CA PHE A 7 6.79 15.25 15.04
C PHE A 7 6.06 15.16 13.70
N ILE A 8 6.76 15.42 12.60
CA ILE A 8 6.35 14.96 11.28
C ILE A 8 7.64 14.56 10.54
N SER A 9 8.21 13.39 10.84
CA SER A 9 9.43 12.93 10.16
C SER A 9 9.15 12.17 8.87
N ASP A 10 8.00 11.50 8.75
CA ASP A 10 7.79 10.48 7.70
C ASP A 10 6.40 10.57 7.05
N VAL A 11 5.90 11.78 6.77
CA VAL A 11 4.69 11.92 5.95
C VAL A 11 5.08 11.70 4.49
N LYS A 12 4.66 10.56 3.95
CA LYS A 12 4.75 10.25 2.53
C LYS A 12 3.55 10.84 1.82
N ILE A 13 3.77 11.34 0.61
CA ILE A 13 2.75 11.96 -0.23
C ILE A 13 2.91 11.50 -1.68
N GLY A 14 1.81 11.55 -2.42
CA GLY A 14 1.72 11.10 -3.81
C GLY A 14 2.26 9.69 -4.02
N GLU A 15 3.12 9.50 -5.02
CA GLU A 15 3.54 8.16 -5.43
C GLU A 15 4.15 7.31 -4.32
N GLU A 16 4.90 7.92 -3.40
CA GLU A 16 5.48 7.17 -2.27
C GLU A 16 4.39 6.69 -1.30
N ALA A 17 3.35 7.50 -1.07
CA ALA A 17 2.21 7.12 -0.27
C ALA A 17 1.37 6.04 -0.95
N ASP A 18 1.15 6.17 -2.25
CA ASP A 18 0.38 5.20 -3.04
C ASP A 18 1.11 3.85 -3.08
N ARG A 19 2.44 3.86 -3.26
CA ARG A 19 3.28 2.66 -3.22
C ARG A 19 3.20 1.95 -1.87
N GLU A 20 3.31 2.70 -0.77
CA GLU A 20 3.20 2.10 0.56
C GLU A 20 1.79 1.57 0.83
N GLY A 21 0.76 2.32 0.42
CA GLY A 21 -0.64 1.87 0.52
C GLY A 21 -0.84 0.55 -0.20
N ALA A 22 -0.41 0.45 -1.46
CA ALA A 22 -0.53 -0.77 -2.25
C ALA A 22 0.25 -1.96 -1.66
N LEU A 23 1.43 -1.71 -1.07
CA LEU A 23 2.19 -2.75 -0.37
C LEU A 23 1.43 -3.27 0.86
N MET A 24 0.85 -2.36 1.65
CA MET A 24 0.05 -2.72 2.82
C MET A 24 -1.20 -3.50 2.42
N GLU A 25 -1.83 -3.17 1.28
CA GLU A 25 -2.94 -3.94 0.73
C GLU A 25 -2.52 -5.35 0.30
N ALA A 26 -1.38 -5.51 -0.37
CA ALA A 26 -0.84 -6.82 -0.74
C ALA A 26 -0.54 -7.69 0.50
N ILE A 27 0.10 -7.10 1.53
CA ILE A 27 0.37 -7.78 2.81
C ILE A 27 -0.94 -8.17 3.52
N THR A 28 -1.93 -7.28 3.50
CA THR A 28 -3.25 -7.53 4.10
C THR A 28 -3.95 -8.68 3.39
N ALA A 29 -3.99 -8.67 2.06
CA ALA A 29 -4.57 -9.73 1.26
C ALA A 29 -3.88 -11.09 1.56
N GLU A 30 -2.54 -11.13 1.56
CA GLU A 30 -1.79 -12.35 1.91
C GLU A 30 -2.12 -12.83 3.33
N THR A 31 -2.18 -11.93 4.30
CA THR A 31 -2.48 -12.25 5.70
C THR A 31 -3.88 -12.84 5.85
N PHE A 32 -4.89 -12.25 5.20
CA PHE A 32 -6.25 -12.77 5.24
C PHE A 32 -6.35 -14.15 4.58
N ASN A 33 -5.68 -14.35 3.44
CA ASN A 33 -5.65 -15.65 2.77
C ASN A 33 -4.95 -16.71 3.63
N LYS A 34 -3.87 -16.35 4.32
CA LYS A 34 -3.14 -17.25 5.23
C LYS A 34 -4.00 -17.76 6.38
N PHE A 35 -4.95 -16.96 6.86
CA PHE A 35 -5.82 -17.29 7.99
C PHE A 35 -7.29 -17.43 7.59
N SER A 36 -7.57 -17.71 6.31
CA SER A 36 -8.94 -17.78 5.79
C SER A 36 -9.79 -18.83 6.49
N ASP A 37 -9.15 -19.90 6.98
CA ASP A 37 -9.77 -20.97 7.77
C ASP A 37 -10.31 -20.51 9.13
N GLN A 38 -9.86 -19.36 9.63
CA GLN A 38 -10.23 -18.81 10.94
C GLN A 38 -11.20 -17.62 10.86
N ILE A 39 -11.37 -17.01 9.68
CA ILE A 39 -12.14 -15.76 9.52
C ILE A 39 -13.66 -16.00 9.48
N GLY A 40 -14.09 -17.23 9.20
CA GLY A 40 -15.52 -17.60 9.23
C GLY A 40 -16.38 -16.92 8.16
N ALA A 41 -15.74 -16.29 7.16
CA ALA A 41 -16.35 -15.61 6.02
C ALA A 41 -15.48 -15.83 4.77
N ASP A 42 -16.05 -15.58 3.61
CA ASP A 42 -15.32 -15.70 2.34
C ASP A 42 -14.19 -14.68 2.26
N VAL A 43 -12.98 -15.18 1.98
CA VAL A 43 -11.77 -14.38 1.80
C VAL A 43 -11.40 -14.38 0.32
N LYS A 44 -11.28 -13.19 -0.27
CA LYS A 44 -10.79 -13.04 -1.64
C LYS A 44 -9.28 -13.24 -1.70
N SER A 45 -8.82 -13.93 -2.74
CA SER A 45 -7.40 -14.06 -3.06
C SER A 45 -6.79 -12.75 -3.56
N ALA A 46 -5.46 -12.61 -3.46
CA ALA A 46 -4.74 -11.48 -4.03
C ALA A 46 -5.02 -11.31 -5.53
N ALA A 47 -5.10 -12.42 -6.28
CA ALA A 47 -5.43 -12.42 -7.71
C ALA A 47 -6.84 -11.87 -8.01
N GLU A 48 -7.85 -12.21 -7.18
CA GLU A 48 -9.21 -11.65 -7.31
C GLU A 48 -9.26 -10.14 -7.03
N LEU A 49 -8.29 -9.63 -6.28
CA LEU A 49 -8.14 -8.21 -5.96
C LEU A 49 -7.20 -7.48 -6.94
N GLY A 50 -6.58 -8.18 -7.89
CA GLY A 50 -5.58 -7.61 -8.80
C GLY A 50 -4.26 -7.23 -8.10
N LEU A 51 -3.98 -7.81 -6.94
CA LEU A 51 -2.81 -7.53 -6.13
C LEU A 51 -1.72 -8.61 -6.33
N PRO A 52 -0.43 -8.24 -6.26
CA PRO A 52 0.68 -9.19 -6.29
C PRO A 52 0.81 -9.91 -4.94
N ALA A 53 1.66 -10.95 -4.89
CA ALA A 53 2.21 -11.39 -3.61
C ALA A 53 3.17 -10.31 -3.07
N PRO A 54 3.30 -10.12 -1.74
CA PRO A 54 4.23 -9.13 -1.18
C PRO A 54 5.68 -9.31 -1.62
N ALA A 55 6.12 -10.55 -1.85
CA ALA A 55 7.46 -10.85 -2.35
C ALA A 55 7.71 -10.37 -3.79
N ASP A 56 6.66 -10.25 -4.60
CA ASP A 56 6.72 -9.82 -6.00
C ASP A 56 6.37 -8.33 -6.17
N PHE A 57 6.05 -7.63 -5.08
CA PHE A 57 5.55 -6.26 -5.08
C PHE A 57 6.48 -5.28 -5.82
N ASP A 58 7.79 -5.38 -5.59
CA ASP A 58 8.78 -4.49 -6.21
C ASP A 58 8.85 -4.64 -7.73
N THR A 59 8.47 -5.81 -8.27
CA THR A 59 8.42 -6.06 -9.72
C THR A 59 7.08 -5.67 -10.31
N TRP A 60 6.01 -5.76 -9.52
CA TRP A 60 4.66 -5.37 -9.92
C TRP A 60 4.43 -3.85 -9.88
N TRP A 61 5.05 -3.15 -8.94
CA TRP A 61 4.86 -1.71 -8.77
C TRP A 61 5.68 -0.87 -9.76
N PRO A 62 5.11 0.16 -10.40
CA PRO A 62 3.67 0.47 -10.45
C PRO A 62 2.94 -0.39 -11.51
N PRO A 63 1.63 -0.64 -11.35
CA PRO A 63 0.84 -1.30 -12.39
C PRO A 63 0.75 -0.44 -13.67
N GLU A 64 0.48 -1.07 -14.81
CA GLU A 64 0.57 -0.46 -16.15
C GLU A 64 -0.29 0.80 -16.32
N ASP A 65 -1.45 0.85 -15.67
CA ASP A 65 -2.42 1.95 -15.74
C ASP A 65 -2.29 2.97 -14.60
N TYR A 66 -1.26 2.84 -13.76
CA TYR A 66 -1.03 3.77 -12.66
C TYR A 66 -0.64 5.17 -13.15
N VAL A 67 -1.36 6.17 -12.66
CA VAL A 67 -1.07 7.58 -12.88
C VAL A 67 -0.86 8.23 -11.52
N ALA A 68 0.37 8.70 -11.27
CA ALA A 68 0.70 9.38 -10.02
C ALA A 68 -0.21 10.61 -9.82
N PRO A 69 -0.71 10.85 -8.59
CA PRO A 69 -1.56 11.98 -8.31
C PRO A 69 -0.78 13.30 -8.50
N PRO A 70 -1.44 14.37 -8.95
CA PRO A 70 -0.81 15.68 -9.05
C PRO A 70 -0.53 16.20 -7.64
N ILE A 71 0.70 16.03 -7.17
CA ILE A 71 1.17 16.68 -5.95
C ILE A 71 1.46 18.12 -6.34
N GLY A 72 0.69 19.07 -5.79
CA GLY A 72 0.73 20.47 -6.22
C GLY A 72 2.15 21.02 -6.26
N SER A 73 2.58 21.58 -7.40
CA SER A 73 3.76 22.42 -7.43
C SER A 73 3.46 23.65 -6.59
N SER A 74 3.94 23.70 -5.36
CA SER A 74 4.20 24.97 -4.71
C SER A 74 5.36 25.63 -5.48
N SER A 75 5.00 26.33 -6.55
CA SER A 75 5.79 27.45 -7.09
C SER A 75 5.79 28.61 -6.11
#